data_AF-A0A7C4A9E8-F1
#
_entry.id   AF-A0A7C4A9E8-F1
#
_cell.length_a   1.000
_cell.length_b   1.000
_cell.length_c   1.000
_cell.angle_alpha   90.00
_cell.angle_beta   90.00
_cell.angle_gamma   90.00
#
_symmetry.space_group_name_H-M   'P 1'
#
loop_
_entity.id
_entity.type
_entity.pdbx_description
1 polymer ?
#
loop_
_entity_poly.entity_id
_entity_poly.type
_entity_poly.pdbx_seq_one_letter_code
_entity_poly.pdbx_strand_id
1 'polypeptide(L)'
;MAFFVLAAAPWCWAAPADNLALGKPYTLDPAPNYPHCTDPGDATQLTDGAYSSGYFWTQRSTVGWTGHRPIIITVDLGATSPIRGASFNTAAGVAGVHWPESISLLVSDDGKGFRFVGDLVALSARRRPPPSEGYAVHRFQTEELKTHGRFVSFVLLPSEAYGFVDEVEVL
;
A
#
# COMPACT_ATOMS: atom_id res chain seq x y z
N MET A 1 33.25 -50.57 5.00
CA MET A 1 31.97 -49.94 5.35
C MET A 1 32.20 -48.43 5.43
N ALA A 2 31.80 -47.70 4.39
CA ALA A 2 31.86 -46.23 4.38
C ALA A 2 30.42 -45.72 4.40
N PHE A 3 30.02 -45.05 5.48
CA PHE A 3 28.73 -44.36 5.57
C PHE A 3 28.92 -42.94 5.07
N PHE A 4 28.27 -42.61 3.95
CA PHE A 4 28.09 -41.23 3.50
C PHE A 4 27.01 -40.58 4.37
N VAL A 5 27.36 -39.55 5.12
CA VAL A 5 26.39 -38.66 5.77
C VAL A 5 26.04 -37.57 4.76
N LEU A 6 24.82 -37.62 4.23
CA LEU A 6 24.23 -36.50 3.50
C LEU A 6 23.89 -35.40 4.51
N ALA A 7 24.62 -34.30 4.47
CA ALA A 7 24.22 -33.08 5.16
C ALA A 7 22.96 -32.53 4.47
N ALA A 8 21.82 -32.57 5.16
CA ALA A 8 20.64 -31.86 4.73
C ALA A 8 20.92 -30.36 4.79
N ALA A 9 20.73 -29.67 3.66
CA ALA A 9 20.78 -28.21 3.63
C ALA A 9 19.75 -27.65 4.62
N PRO A 10 20.06 -26.58 5.37
CA PRO A 10 19.09 -25.97 6.24
C PRO A 10 17.95 -25.43 5.38
N TRP A 11 16.71 -25.81 5.71
CA TRP A 11 15.55 -25.10 5.23
C TRP A 11 15.70 -23.64 5.61
N CYS A 12 16.04 -22.80 4.65
CA CYS A 12 15.91 -21.37 4.79
C CYS A 12 14.41 -21.13 4.97
N TRP A 13 13.99 -20.74 6.17
CA TRP A 13 12.64 -20.23 6.36
C TRP A 13 12.48 -19.03 5.44
N ALA A 14 11.67 -19.16 4.39
CA ALA A 14 11.23 -18.00 3.64
C ALA A 14 10.47 -17.09 4.62
N ALA A 15 10.92 -15.84 4.75
CA ALA A 15 10.08 -14.76 5.27
C ALA A 15 8.73 -14.80 4.53
N PRO A 16 7.59 -14.38 5.14
CA PRO A 16 6.28 -14.55 4.53
C PRO A 16 6.33 -13.99 3.11
N ALA A 17 6.22 -14.89 2.13
CA ALA A 17 6.67 -14.66 0.76
C ALA A 17 5.70 -13.78 -0.05
N ASP A 18 4.91 -12.94 0.63
CA ASP A 18 3.68 -12.37 0.09
C ASP A 18 3.66 -10.84 -0.02
N ASN A 19 4.43 -10.05 0.74
CA ASN A 19 4.49 -8.59 0.55
C ASN A 19 5.85 -8.15 -0.02
N LEU A 20 5.91 -7.93 -1.33
CA LEU A 20 7.08 -7.42 -2.05
C LEU A 20 7.46 -6.00 -1.64
N ALA A 21 6.51 -5.22 -1.10
CA ALA A 21 6.74 -3.84 -0.66
C ALA A 21 7.35 -3.76 0.75
N LEU A 22 7.36 -4.85 1.54
CA LEU A 22 7.83 -4.81 2.92
C LEU A 22 9.28 -4.31 3.02
N GLY A 23 9.48 -3.25 3.80
CA GLY A 23 10.74 -2.54 4.01
C GLY A 23 11.29 -1.83 2.77
N LYS A 24 10.50 -1.69 1.70
CA LYS A 24 10.92 -1.06 0.45
C LYS A 24 10.78 0.46 0.53
N PRO A 25 11.72 1.21 -0.08
CA PRO A 25 11.61 2.65 -0.16
C PRO A 25 10.46 3.04 -1.07
N TYR A 26 9.90 4.21 -0.80
CA TYR A 26 8.89 4.83 -1.64
C TYR A 26 9.05 6.35 -1.69
N THR A 27 8.36 6.97 -2.64
CA THR A 27 8.23 8.43 -2.74
C THR A 27 6.78 8.85 -2.55
N LEU A 28 6.58 10.04 -1.98
CA LEU A 28 5.28 10.66 -1.78
C LEU A 28 5.21 11.95 -2.61
N ASP A 29 4.18 12.08 -3.45
CA ASP A 29 3.91 13.30 -4.22
C ASP A 29 2.41 13.65 -4.16
N PRO A 30 2.01 14.76 -3.52
CA PRO A 30 2.85 15.70 -2.78
C PRO A 30 3.33 15.11 -1.44
N ALA A 31 4.25 15.82 -0.78
CA ALA A 31 4.60 15.51 0.60
C ALA A 31 3.36 15.58 1.53
N PRO A 32 3.27 14.72 2.55
CA PRO A 32 2.18 14.75 3.52
C PRO A 32 2.17 16.06 4.29
N ASN A 33 0.96 16.53 4.63
CA ASN A 33 0.75 17.84 5.23
C ASN A 33 -0.33 17.86 6.31
N TYR A 34 -0.87 16.70 6.72
CA TYR A 34 -1.90 16.66 7.75
C TYR A 34 -1.28 16.74 9.15
N PRO A 35 -1.50 17.84 9.90
CA PRO A 35 -0.65 18.21 11.03
C PRO A 35 -0.72 17.26 12.23
N HIS A 36 -1.76 16.43 12.33
CA HIS A 36 -1.94 15.53 13.47
C HIS A 36 -1.20 14.20 13.35
N CYS A 37 -0.78 13.82 12.14
CA CYS A 37 -0.09 12.56 11.91
C CYS A 37 1.25 12.75 11.21
N THR A 38 1.40 13.74 10.31
CA THR A 38 2.65 14.00 9.59
C THR A 38 3.86 14.14 10.51
N ASP A 39 4.89 13.33 10.24
CA ASP A 39 6.16 13.32 10.95
C ASP A 39 7.30 12.72 10.09
N PRO A 40 8.57 12.76 10.54
CA PRO A 40 9.70 12.24 9.75
C PRO A 40 9.62 10.74 9.38
N GLY A 41 8.84 9.95 10.12
CA GLY A 41 8.56 8.54 9.88
C GLY A 41 7.68 8.28 8.66
N ASP A 42 6.98 9.29 8.13
CA ASP A 42 6.19 9.21 6.90
C ASP A 42 7.01 8.69 5.71
N ALA A 43 8.34 8.76 5.77
CA ALA A 43 9.26 8.25 4.75
C ALA A 43 9.43 6.72 4.75
N THR A 44 8.98 6.00 5.79
CA THR A 44 9.16 4.55 5.92
C THR A 44 7.94 3.77 6.39
N GLN A 45 6.97 4.43 7.02
CA GLN A 45 5.83 3.76 7.67
C GLN A 45 4.94 2.97 6.72
N LEU A 46 4.74 3.41 5.47
CA LEU A 46 3.76 2.77 4.57
C LEU A 46 4.15 1.38 4.07
N THR A 47 5.34 0.93 4.41
CA THR A 47 5.87 -0.37 4.03
C THR A 47 6.52 -1.09 5.20
N ASP A 48 6.24 -0.70 6.44
CA ASP A 48 6.89 -1.27 7.62
C ASP A 48 6.17 -2.51 8.19
N GLY A 49 4.97 -2.83 7.65
CA GLY A 49 4.16 -3.96 8.08
C GLY A 49 3.34 -3.70 9.35
N ALA A 50 3.35 -2.48 9.88
CA ALA A 50 2.55 -2.06 11.01
C ALA A 50 1.23 -1.40 10.57
N TYR A 51 0.21 -1.55 11.41
CA TYR A 51 -1.12 -0.99 11.17
C TYR A 51 -1.51 -0.07 12.33
N SER A 52 -2.15 1.04 12.00
CA SER A 52 -2.58 2.02 12.99
C SER A 52 -3.65 1.44 13.94
N SER A 53 -3.49 1.70 15.23
CA SER A 53 -4.49 1.39 16.26
C SER A 53 -5.13 2.68 16.77
N GLY A 54 -6.45 2.65 17.00
CA GLY A 54 -7.20 3.84 17.41
C GLY A 54 -7.67 4.69 16.24
N TYR A 55 -7.71 6.01 16.44
CA TYR A 55 -8.31 6.92 15.47
C TYR A 55 -7.30 7.37 14.42
N PHE A 56 -7.51 6.92 13.18
CA PHE A 56 -6.52 6.85 12.11
C PHE A 56 -5.68 8.12 11.94
N TRP A 57 -6.33 9.27 11.74
CA TRP A 57 -5.68 10.56 11.46
C TRP A 57 -5.11 11.30 12.68
N THR A 58 -5.02 10.62 13.82
CA THR A 58 -4.32 11.13 15.01
C THR A 58 -3.15 10.23 15.44
N GLN A 59 -2.90 9.16 14.67
CA GLN A 59 -1.80 8.23 14.95
C GLN A 59 -0.57 8.63 14.15
N ARG A 60 0.60 8.52 14.78
CA ARG A 60 1.90 8.74 14.12
C ARG A 60 2.23 7.67 13.09
N SER A 61 1.60 6.49 13.17
CA SER A 61 1.71 5.42 12.17
C SER A 61 0.85 5.64 10.92
N THR A 62 0.25 6.82 10.74
CA THR A 62 -0.60 7.14 9.60
C THR A 62 -0.01 8.30 8.82
N VAL A 63 0.14 8.13 7.51
CA VAL A 63 0.50 9.23 6.61
C VAL A 63 -0.78 9.91 6.11
N GLY A 64 -0.81 11.24 6.14
CA GLY A 64 -2.03 12.00 5.90
C GLY A 64 -1.83 13.28 5.08
N TRP A 65 -2.85 13.60 4.29
CA TRP A 65 -2.93 14.79 3.45
C TRP A 65 -4.24 15.53 3.65
N THR A 66 -4.19 16.84 3.47
CA THR A 66 -5.33 17.73 3.34
C THR A 66 -5.17 18.65 2.12
N GLY A 67 -6.23 18.79 1.33
CA GLY A 67 -6.29 19.70 0.18
C GLY A 67 -5.47 19.26 -1.04
N HIS A 68 -5.10 17.98 -1.13
CA HIS A 68 -4.29 17.43 -2.23
C HIS A 68 -5.04 16.36 -3.03
N ARG A 69 -4.98 16.47 -4.37
CA ARG A 69 -5.59 15.54 -5.32
C ARG A 69 -4.90 15.68 -6.69
N PRO A 70 -4.25 14.63 -7.24
CA PRO A 70 -4.04 13.31 -6.66
C PRO A 70 -3.00 13.29 -5.53
N ILE A 71 -2.93 12.18 -4.81
CA ILE A 71 -1.81 11.78 -3.94
C ILE A 71 -1.18 10.53 -4.56
N ILE A 72 0.13 10.54 -4.74
CA ILE A 72 0.88 9.50 -5.46
C ILE A 72 1.91 8.90 -4.49
N ILE A 73 1.80 7.60 -4.27
CA ILE A 73 2.78 6.81 -3.50
C ILE A 73 3.44 5.84 -4.48
N THR A 74 4.74 5.96 -4.71
CA THR A 74 5.48 5.07 -5.61
C THR A 74 6.49 4.25 -4.85
N VAL A 75 6.26 2.94 -4.76
CA VAL A 75 7.15 1.97 -4.10
C VAL A 75 8.18 1.46 -5.12
N ASP A 76 9.47 1.45 -4.77
CA ASP A 76 10.53 0.78 -5.53
C ASP A 76 10.80 -0.60 -4.92
N LEU A 77 10.35 -1.66 -5.59
CA LEU A 77 10.55 -3.05 -5.17
C LEU A 77 12.03 -3.48 -5.23
N GLY A 78 12.89 -2.71 -5.90
CA GLY A 78 14.33 -2.92 -6.07
C GLY A 78 14.69 -3.73 -7.32
N ALA A 79 13.76 -4.55 -7.82
CA ALA A 79 13.89 -5.31 -9.06
C ALA A 79 12.52 -5.56 -9.69
N THR A 80 12.48 -5.77 -11.01
CA THR A 80 11.26 -6.21 -11.70
C THR A 80 10.82 -7.57 -11.14
N SER A 81 9.61 -7.60 -10.58
CA SER A 81 9.03 -8.76 -9.93
C SER A 81 7.64 -9.03 -10.51
N PRO A 82 7.18 -10.30 -10.58
CA PRO A 82 5.77 -10.60 -10.81
C PRO A 82 4.91 -9.97 -9.73
N ILE A 83 3.77 -9.39 -10.12
CA ILE A 83 2.81 -8.76 -9.22
C ILE A 83 1.44 -9.39 -9.49
N ARG A 84 0.94 -10.12 -8.49
CA ARG A 84 -0.40 -10.70 -8.48
C ARG A 84 -1.41 -9.78 -7.81
N GLY A 85 -0.97 -8.86 -6.94
CA GLY A 85 -1.91 -8.08 -6.16
C GLY A 85 -1.32 -6.82 -5.54
N ALA A 86 -2.20 -6.11 -4.86
CA ALA A 86 -1.84 -4.96 -4.04
C ALA A 86 -2.91 -4.73 -2.98
N SER A 87 -2.54 -4.05 -1.91
CA SER A 87 -3.51 -3.52 -0.95
C SER A 87 -3.17 -2.12 -0.46
N PHE A 88 -4.20 -1.41 -0.01
CA PHE A 88 -4.14 -0.07 0.53
C PHE A 88 -5.07 -0.01 1.75
N ASN A 89 -4.52 0.22 2.93
CA ASN A 89 -5.30 0.28 4.16
C ASN A 89 -5.56 1.73 4.60
N THR A 90 -6.81 2.06 4.87
CA THR A 90 -7.25 3.43 5.14
C THR A 90 -8.47 3.45 6.06
N ALA A 91 -8.92 4.63 6.48
CA ALA A 91 -10.13 4.80 7.27
C ALA A 91 -10.96 5.98 6.79
N ALA A 92 -12.29 5.88 6.93
CA ALA A 92 -13.22 6.94 6.57
C ALA A 92 -14.56 6.80 7.31
N GLY A 93 -15.52 7.67 6.95
CA GLY A 93 -16.93 7.59 7.31
C GLY A 93 -17.38 8.57 8.40
N VAL A 94 -16.48 9.38 8.94
CA VAL A 94 -16.75 10.45 9.92
C VAL A 94 -15.81 11.64 9.71
N ALA A 95 -16.10 12.77 10.37
CA ALA A 95 -15.27 13.98 10.39
C ALA A 95 -14.92 14.57 9.00
N GLY A 96 -15.79 14.37 8.00
CA GLY A 96 -15.54 14.81 6.62
C GLY A 96 -14.49 13.98 5.89
N VAL A 97 -14.11 12.81 6.42
CA VAL A 97 -13.23 11.85 5.74
C VAL A 97 -14.09 10.83 5.02
N HIS A 98 -13.95 10.76 3.70
CA HIS A 98 -14.74 9.92 2.82
C HIS A 98 -13.87 8.82 2.19
N TRP A 99 -14.48 7.70 1.82
CA TRP A 99 -13.79 6.68 1.03
C TRP A 99 -13.27 7.29 -0.28
N PRO A 100 -12.11 6.84 -0.78
CA PRO A 100 -11.55 7.39 -2.02
C PRO A 100 -12.43 7.09 -3.24
N GLU A 101 -12.43 8.00 -4.21
CA GLU A 101 -13.08 7.79 -5.50
C GLU A 101 -12.39 6.68 -6.29
N SER A 102 -11.05 6.67 -6.23
CA SER A 102 -10.21 5.72 -6.96
C SER A 102 -8.87 5.56 -6.26
N ILE A 103 -8.31 4.35 -6.39
CA ILE A 103 -6.90 4.08 -6.11
C ILE A 103 -6.36 3.39 -7.36
N SER A 104 -5.87 4.18 -8.30
CA SER A 104 -5.33 3.67 -9.56
C SER A 104 -3.95 3.06 -9.32
N LEU A 105 -3.78 1.80 -9.71
CA LEU A 105 -2.51 1.09 -9.69
C LEU A 105 -1.82 1.24 -11.03
N LEU A 106 -0.59 1.77 -10.99
CA LEU A 106 0.30 1.83 -12.13
C LEU A 106 1.59 1.10 -11.80
N VAL A 107 2.24 0.51 -12.81
CA VAL A 107 3.55 -0.13 -12.63
C VAL A 107 4.52 0.27 -13.72
N SER A 108 5.82 0.20 -13.39
CA SER A 108 6.92 0.52 -14.30
C SER A 108 8.11 -0.40 -14.04
N ASP A 109 8.89 -0.70 -15.08
CA ASP A 109 10.18 -1.39 -14.93
C ASP A 109 11.34 -0.42 -14.68
N ASP A 110 11.23 0.82 -15.16
CA ASP A 110 12.32 1.80 -15.21
C ASP A 110 12.07 3.08 -14.38
N GLY A 111 10.87 3.23 -13.83
CA GLY A 111 10.46 4.38 -13.03
C GLY A 111 10.16 5.63 -13.87
N LYS A 112 10.07 5.50 -15.20
CA LYS A 112 9.77 6.60 -16.12
C LYS A 112 8.45 6.36 -16.83
N GLY A 113 8.29 5.19 -17.45
CA GLY A 113 7.07 4.80 -18.14
C GLY A 113 6.16 4.00 -17.23
N PHE A 114 5.03 4.58 -16.82
CA PHE A 114 4.04 3.91 -15.98
C PHE A 114 2.84 3.46 -16.81
N ARG A 115 2.41 2.21 -16.59
CA ARG A 115 1.22 1.65 -17.21
C ARG A 115 0.18 1.29 -16.16
N PHE A 116 -1.06 1.70 -16.42
CA PHE A 116 -2.22 1.38 -15.58
C PHE A 116 -2.51 -0.12 -15.59
N VAL A 117 -2.77 -0.70 -14.40
CA VAL A 117 -3.10 -2.12 -14.22
C VAL A 117 -4.44 -2.38 -13.54
N GLY A 118 -5.09 -1.35 -13.01
CA GLY A 118 -6.43 -1.46 -12.43
C GLY A 118 -6.73 -0.38 -11.41
N ASP A 119 -8.01 -0.25 -11.05
CA ASP A 119 -8.46 0.56 -9.92
C ASP A 119 -8.75 -0.34 -8.73
N LEU A 120 -8.00 -0.17 -7.65
CA LEU A 120 -8.08 -1.01 -6.47
C LEU A 120 -9.42 -0.87 -5.73
N VAL A 121 -10.09 0.29 -5.80
CA VAL A 121 -11.43 0.47 -5.23
C VAL A 121 -12.42 -0.45 -5.95
N ALA A 122 -12.43 -0.40 -7.28
CA ALA A 122 -13.31 -1.23 -8.11
C ALA A 122 -12.98 -2.73 -8.02
N LEU A 123 -11.69 -3.07 -7.98
CA LEU A 123 -11.24 -4.46 -7.86
C LEU A 123 -11.60 -5.05 -6.47
N SER A 124 -11.41 -4.28 -5.39
CA SER A 124 -11.71 -4.71 -4.02
C SER A 124 -13.21 -4.88 -3.79
N ALA A 125 -14.05 -3.99 -4.36
CA ALA A 125 -15.50 -4.04 -4.22
C ALA A 125 -16.13 -5.36 -4.71
N ARG A 126 -15.47 -6.10 -5.60
CA ARG A 126 -15.89 -7.45 -6.03
C ARG A 126 -15.89 -8.48 -4.91
N ARG A 127 -15.02 -8.29 -3.90
CA ARG A 127 -14.93 -9.14 -2.72
C ARG A 127 -15.71 -8.55 -1.54
N ARG A 128 -15.44 -7.29 -1.21
CA ARG A 128 -16.07 -6.59 -0.09
C ARG A 128 -15.98 -5.07 -0.30
N PRO A 129 -17.12 -4.37 -0.48
CA PRO A 129 -17.11 -2.91 -0.48
C PRO A 129 -16.86 -2.36 0.94
N PRO A 130 -16.38 -1.11 1.07
CA PRO A 130 -16.30 -0.45 2.36
C PRO A 130 -17.70 -0.18 2.94
N PRO A 131 -17.84 -0.06 4.28
CA PRO A 131 -19.11 0.29 4.92
C PRO A 131 -19.66 1.64 4.42
N SER A 132 -20.97 1.76 4.27
CA SER A 132 -21.64 2.99 3.82
C SER A 132 -21.88 4.00 4.96
N GLU A 133 -21.78 3.57 6.21
CA GLU A 133 -22.08 4.39 7.39
C GLU A 133 -21.06 4.17 8.51
N GLY A 134 -20.81 5.23 9.28
CA GLY A 134 -19.96 5.20 10.46
C GLY A 134 -18.47 5.14 10.16
N TYR A 135 -17.67 5.32 11.20
CA TYR A 135 -16.21 5.18 11.11
C TYR A 135 -15.84 3.73 10.86
N ALA A 136 -14.97 3.48 9.90
CA ALA A 136 -14.33 2.19 9.73
C ALA A 136 -12.91 2.33 9.20
N VAL A 137 -12.09 1.32 9.52
CA VAL A 137 -10.86 1.01 8.79
C VAL A 137 -11.22 -0.01 7.71
N HIS A 138 -10.70 0.18 6.50
CA HIS A 138 -10.92 -0.69 5.36
C HIS A 138 -9.64 -0.89 4.56
N ARG A 139 -9.36 -2.15 4.25
CA ARG A 139 -8.28 -2.56 3.36
C ARG A 139 -8.85 -2.82 1.97
N PHE A 140 -8.57 -1.91 1.04
CA PHE A 140 -8.82 -2.15 -0.38
C PHE A 140 -7.76 -3.12 -0.88
N GLN A 141 -8.15 -4.22 -1.53
CA GLN A 141 -7.20 -5.26 -1.94
C GLN A 141 -7.65 -6.07 -3.16
N THR A 142 -6.66 -6.61 -3.88
CA THR A 142 -6.86 -7.56 -4.98
C THR A 142 -5.67 -8.50 -5.10
N GLU A 143 -5.90 -9.69 -5.64
CA GLU A 143 -4.88 -10.69 -6.00
C GLU A 143 -5.08 -11.20 -7.44
N GLU A 144 -5.81 -10.43 -8.25
CA GLU A 144 -6.23 -10.81 -9.59
C GLU A 144 -5.38 -10.14 -10.69
N LEU A 145 -4.32 -9.44 -10.32
CA LEU A 145 -3.41 -8.82 -11.28
C LEU A 145 -2.57 -9.90 -11.97
N LYS A 146 -2.32 -9.68 -13.27
CA LYS A 146 -1.42 -10.52 -14.07
C LYS A 146 -0.37 -9.62 -14.69
N THR A 147 0.55 -9.15 -13.85
CA THR A 147 1.47 -8.09 -14.23
C THR A 147 2.86 -8.29 -13.61
N HIS A 148 3.82 -7.44 -13.97
CA HIS A 148 5.14 -7.39 -13.36
C HIS A 148 5.67 -5.95 -13.39
N GLY A 149 6.60 -5.61 -12.51
CA GLY A 149 7.21 -4.29 -12.50
C GLY A 149 8.22 -4.17 -11.38
N ARG A 150 9.06 -3.14 -11.44
CA ARG A 150 9.94 -2.74 -10.34
C ARG A 150 9.30 -1.67 -9.48
N PHE A 151 8.60 -0.73 -10.09
CA PHE A 151 7.93 0.37 -9.41
C PHE A 151 6.42 0.15 -9.44
N VAL A 152 5.76 0.42 -8.32
CA VAL A 152 4.31 0.37 -8.19
C VAL A 152 3.82 1.70 -7.63
N SER A 153 2.98 2.40 -8.38
CA SER A 153 2.36 3.65 -7.95
C SER A 153 0.91 3.43 -7.58
N PHE A 154 0.56 3.83 -6.36
CA PHE A 154 -0.80 4.01 -5.88
C PHE A 154 -1.17 5.48 -6.10
N VAL A 155 -2.05 5.75 -7.07
CA VAL A 155 -2.57 7.08 -7.34
C VAL A 155 -3.94 7.19 -6.69
N LEU A 156 -3.95 7.78 -5.50
CA LEU A 156 -5.13 8.02 -4.69
C LEU A 156 -5.85 9.28 -5.19
N LEU A 157 -7.14 9.14 -5.48
CA LEU A 157 -8.07 10.26 -5.66
C LEU A 157 -9.01 10.32 -4.46
N PRO A 158 -8.74 11.22 -3.49
CA PRO A 158 -9.70 11.51 -2.43
C PRO A 158 -11.03 12.00 -3.01
N SER A 159 -12.15 11.60 -2.39
CA SER A 159 -13.48 12.15 -2.71
C SER A 159 -13.64 13.60 -2.27
N GLU A 160 -12.94 13.99 -1.20
CA GLU A 160 -12.94 15.37 -0.71
C GLU A 160 -11.51 15.79 -0.27
N ALA A 161 -11.39 16.51 0.84
CA ALA A 161 -10.15 17.17 1.23
C ALA A 161 -9.08 16.22 1.77
N TYR A 162 -9.43 15.02 2.26
CA TYR A 162 -8.52 14.20 3.05
C TYR A 162 -8.13 12.88 2.39
N GLY A 163 -6.85 12.53 2.49
CA GLY A 163 -6.32 11.21 2.19
C GLY A 163 -5.51 10.69 3.37
N PHE A 164 -5.70 9.42 3.73
CA PHE A 164 -4.94 8.75 4.80
C PHE A 164 -4.59 7.33 4.42
N VAL A 165 -3.43 6.87 4.87
CA VAL A 165 -2.96 5.49 4.69
C VAL A 165 -1.95 5.16 5.79
N ASP A 166 -2.02 3.94 6.32
CA ASP A 166 -1.02 3.44 7.28
C ASP A 166 -0.11 2.39 6.63
N GLU A 167 -0.63 1.59 5.69
CA GLU A 167 0.15 0.55 5.00
C GLU A 167 -0.29 0.37 3.54
N VAL A 168 0.68 0.20 2.65
CA VAL A 168 0.49 -0.32 1.29
C VAL A 168 1.28 -1.63 1.12
N GLU A 169 0.67 -2.60 0.45
CA GLU A 169 1.33 -3.88 0.16
C GLU A 169 1.28 -4.17 -1.34
N VAL A 170 2.31 -4.87 -1.83
CA VAL A 170 2.38 -5.39 -3.20
C VAL A 170 2.58 -6.90 -3.11
N LEU A 171 1.70 -7.67 -3.77
CA LEU A 171 1.63 -9.12 -3.64
C LEU A 171 2.09 -9.85 -4.90
#